data_AF-A0A7W1HEM7-F1
#
_entry.id   AF-A0A7W1HEM7-F1
#
_cell.length_a   1.000
_cell.length_b   1.000
_cell.length_c   1.000
_cell.angle_alpha   90.00
_cell.angle_beta   90.00
_cell.angle_gamma   90.00
#
_symmetry.space_group_name_H-M   'P 1'
#
loop_
_entity.id
_entity.type
_entity.pdbx_description
1 polymer ?
#
loop_
_entity_poly.entity_id
_entity_poly.type
_entity_poly.pdbx_seq_one_letter_code
_entity_poly.pdbx_strand_id
1 'polypeptide(L)'
;AYSFQSRFGDDTKATNPEELIAAAHAGCYTMALSGNLGKAGYKPKNIHTTANVKIEKQGDGFVIPNIDLVTEADVEGIEDEEFQKIAEETKKTCPVSQVLAGAEISLKASLV
;
A
#
# COMPACT_ATOMS: atom_id res chain seq x y z
N ALA A 1 9.69 -20.75 8.33
CA ALA A 1 10.80 -20.71 7.36
C ALA A 1 10.22 -20.31 6.01
N TYR A 2 10.89 -19.48 5.22
CA TYR A 2 10.46 -19.17 3.85
C TYR A 2 10.70 -20.38 2.97
N SER A 3 9.70 -20.78 2.18
CA SER A 3 9.78 -21.97 1.34
C SER A 3 8.98 -21.79 0.05
N PHE A 4 9.21 -22.67 -0.92
CA PHE A 4 8.38 -22.71 -2.13
C PHE A 4 6.91 -23.01 -1.80
N GLN A 5 6.67 -23.90 -0.83
CA GLN A 5 5.31 -24.27 -0.42
C GLN A 5 4.55 -23.11 0.22
N SER A 6 5.23 -22.28 1.03
CA SER A 6 4.58 -21.11 1.66
C SER A 6 4.43 -19.91 0.72
N ARG A 7 5.14 -19.91 -0.42
CA ARG A 7 5.09 -18.82 -1.40
C ARG A 7 4.20 -19.13 -2.61
N PHE A 8 4.16 -20.39 -3.04
CA PHE A 8 3.47 -20.82 -4.26
C PHE A 8 2.64 -22.10 -4.10
N GLY A 9 2.72 -22.77 -2.95
CA GLY A 9 1.95 -23.97 -2.64
C GLY A 9 0.80 -23.67 -1.69
N ASP A 10 0.28 -24.73 -1.06
CA ASP A 10 -0.94 -24.65 -0.25
C ASP A 10 -0.67 -24.37 1.26
N ASP A 11 0.59 -24.19 1.65
CA ASP A 11 0.94 -23.92 3.06
C ASP A 11 0.73 -22.44 3.39
N THR A 12 -0.46 -22.13 3.90
CA THR A 12 -0.86 -20.77 4.31
C THR A 12 -0.44 -20.40 5.74
N LYS A 13 0.27 -21.28 6.46
CA LYS A 13 0.65 -21.03 7.86
C LYS A 13 1.95 -20.24 8.01
N ALA A 14 2.78 -20.23 6.97
CA ALA A 14 4.03 -19.51 6.94
C ALA A 14 3.94 -18.31 6.01
N THR A 15 4.54 -17.19 6.42
CA THR A 15 4.57 -15.97 5.60
C THR A 15 5.46 -16.14 4.35
N ASN A 16 5.34 -15.20 3.43
CA ASN A 16 6.12 -15.11 2.20
C ASN A 16 6.66 -13.67 1.99
N PRO A 17 7.65 -13.49 1.09
CA PRO A 17 8.20 -12.17 0.83
C PRO A 17 7.17 -11.13 0.36
N GLU A 18 6.15 -11.54 -0.39
CA GLU A 18 5.11 -10.66 -0.92
C GLU A 18 4.24 -10.07 0.20
N GLU A 19 3.88 -10.86 1.21
CA GLU A 19 3.18 -10.38 2.42
C GLU A 19 4.01 -9.37 3.21
N LEU A 20 5.33 -9.56 3.28
CA LEU A 20 6.21 -8.62 3.97
C LEU A 20 6.34 -7.29 3.21
N ILE A 21 6.40 -7.35 1.88
CA ILE A 21 6.35 -6.16 1.02
C ILE A 21 5.01 -5.45 1.21
N ALA A 22 3.90 -6.20 1.22
CA ALA A 22 2.57 -5.65 1.45
C ALA A 22 2.49 -4.91 2.79
N ALA A 23 2.93 -5.55 3.87
CA ALA A 23 2.93 -4.95 5.20
C ALA A 23 3.81 -3.68 5.27
N ALA A 24 5.01 -3.73 4.68
CA ALA A 24 5.91 -2.58 4.63
C ALA A 24 5.31 -1.40 3.84
N HIS A 25 4.69 -1.69 2.70
CA HIS A 25 4.11 -0.68 1.82
C HIS A 25 2.86 -0.05 2.43
N ALA A 26 1.93 -0.86 2.93
CA ALA A 26 0.74 -0.40 3.62
C ALA A 26 1.09 0.48 4.84
N GLY A 27 2.05 0.05 5.66
CA GLY A 27 2.51 0.80 6.83
C GLY A 27 3.16 2.14 6.44
N CYS A 28 4.05 2.12 5.45
CA CYS A 28 4.72 3.34 4.96
C CYS A 28 3.72 4.35 4.39
N TYR A 29 2.81 3.90 3.54
CA TYR A 29 1.77 4.75 2.95
C TYR A 29 0.85 5.34 4.02
N THR A 30 0.37 4.53 4.98
CA THR A 30 -0.48 4.99 6.09
C THR A 30 0.19 6.10 6.89
N MET A 31 1.46 5.91 7.28
CA MET A 31 2.21 6.92 8.05
C MET A 31 2.44 8.20 7.24
N ALA A 32 2.79 8.05 5.96
CA ALA A 32 3.01 9.19 5.07
C ALA A 32 1.72 9.99 4.83
N LEU A 33 0.57 9.30 4.65
CA LEU A 33 -0.73 9.94 4.46
C LEU A 33 -1.12 10.74 5.69
N SER A 34 -0.98 10.13 6.88
CA SER A 34 -1.22 10.82 8.15
C SER A 34 -0.36 12.09 8.29
N GLY A 35 0.93 11.99 7.97
CA GLY A 35 1.85 13.14 8.00
C GLY A 35 1.50 14.23 6.99
N ASN A 36 1.07 13.87 5.78
CA ASN A 36 0.72 14.84 4.74
C ASN A 36 -0.64 15.52 5.00
N LEU A 37 -1.63 14.78 5.51
CA LEU A 37 -2.87 15.36 6.02
C LEU A 37 -2.61 16.34 7.16
N GLY A 38 -1.71 15.98 8.09
CA GLY A 38 -1.28 16.87 9.17
C GLY A 38 -0.63 18.17 8.69
N LYS A 39 0.22 18.10 7.65
CA LYS A 39 0.82 19.30 7.02
C LYS A 39 -0.22 20.19 6.34
N ALA A 40 -1.30 19.61 5.82
CA ALA A 40 -2.43 20.34 5.25
C ALA A 40 -3.39 20.90 6.32
N GLY A 41 -3.15 20.63 7.61
CA GLY A 41 -3.94 21.16 8.73
C GLY A 41 -5.05 20.23 9.23
N TYR A 42 -5.18 19.03 8.66
CA TYR A 42 -6.16 18.03 9.08
C TYR A 42 -5.65 17.15 10.21
N LYS A 43 -6.58 16.55 10.95
CA LYS A 43 -6.29 15.62 12.04
C LYS A 43 -6.99 14.29 11.75
N PRO A 44 -6.35 13.37 11.02
CA PRO A 44 -6.93 12.04 10.78
C PRO A 44 -7.12 11.31 12.10
N LYS A 45 -8.33 10.78 12.35
CA LYS A 45 -8.65 9.97 13.54
C LYS A 45 -8.16 8.55 13.35
N ASN A 46 -8.37 7.99 12.17
CA ASN A 46 -7.94 6.66 11.80
C ASN A 46 -7.60 6.59 10.31
N ILE A 47 -6.57 5.83 9.96
CA ILE A 47 -6.23 5.50 8.58
C ILE A 47 -5.86 4.03 8.55
N HIS A 48 -6.58 3.25 7.74
CA HIS A 48 -6.30 1.85 7.52
C HIS A 48 -5.97 1.63 6.05
N THR A 49 -4.80 1.03 5.78
CA THR A 49 -4.39 0.67 4.42
C THR A 49 -4.11 -0.82 4.36
N THR A 50 -4.63 -1.47 3.32
CA THR A 50 -4.20 -2.80 2.88
C THR A 50 -3.42 -2.66 1.57
N ALA A 51 -2.32 -3.40 1.43
CA ALA A 51 -1.58 -3.51 0.17
C ALA A 51 -1.74 -4.92 -0.38
N ASN A 52 -2.22 -5.06 -1.61
CA ASN A 52 -2.33 -6.34 -2.30
C ASN A 52 -1.17 -6.46 -3.28
N VAL A 53 -0.16 -7.25 -2.93
CA VAL A 53 1.02 -7.48 -3.77
C VAL A 53 0.76 -8.67 -4.68
N LYS A 54 0.78 -8.44 -6.00
CA LYS A 54 0.59 -9.50 -6.99
C LYS A 54 1.93 -10.09 -7.41
N ILE A 55 2.05 -11.40 -7.43
CA ILE A 55 3.18 -12.10 -8.05
C ILE A 55 2.70 -12.94 -9.22
N GLU A 56 3.38 -12.85 -10.35
CA GLU A 56 3.03 -13.56 -11.58
C GLU A 56 4.25 -14.19 -12.23
N LYS A 57 4.05 -15.30 -12.94
CA LYS A 57 5.09 -15.90 -13.78
C LYS A 57 5.20 -15.11 -15.08
N GLN A 58 6.42 -14.69 -15.43
CA GLN A 58 6.72 -14.03 -16.70
C GLN A 58 7.96 -14.67 -17.33
N GLY A 59 7.78 -15.33 -18.47
CA GLY A 59 8.83 -16.14 -19.09
C GLY A 59 9.32 -17.25 -18.15
N ASP A 60 10.63 -17.30 -17.94
CA ASP A 60 11.29 -18.27 -17.06
C ASP A 60 11.35 -17.84 -15.58
N GLY A 61 10.84 -16.63 -15.26
CA GLY A 61 10.92 -16.05 -13.92
C GLY A 61 9.57 -15.62 -13.34
N PHE A 62 9.62 -14.88 -12.25
CA PHE A 62 8.48 -14.25 -11.60
C PHE A 62 8.70 -12.74 -11.46
N VAL A 63 7.61 -11.99 -11.55
CA VAL A 63 7.59 -10.54 -11.39
C VAL A 63 6.47 -10.13 -10.43
N ILE A 64 6.62 -8.95 -9.83
CA ILE A 64 5.55 -8.26 -9.12
C ILE A 64 5.10 -7.12 -10.02
N PRO A 65 4.11 -7.34 -10.92
CA PRO A 65 3.74 -6.34 -11.90
C PRO A 65 2.94 -5.19 -11.28
N ASN A 66 2.22 -5.46 -10.18
CA ASN A 66 1.31 -4.51 -9.57
C ASN A 66 1.22 -4.69 -8.05
N ILE A 67 0.99 -3.57 -7.37
CA ILE A 67 0.62 -3.48 -5.96
C ILE A 67 -0.59 -2.56 -5.82
N ASP A 68 -1.70 -3.08 -5.31
CA ASP A 68 -2.92 -2.29 -5.11
C ASP A 68 -3.06 -1.85 -3.65
N LEU A 69 -3.00 -0.53 -3.42
CA LEU A 69 -3.28 0.06 -2.11
C LEU A 69 -4.78 0.34 -1.97
N VAL A 70 -5.39 -0.15 -0.89
CA VAL A 70 -6.79 0.13 -0.52
C VAL A 70 -6.79 0.82 0.83
N THR A 71 -7.29 2.05 0.88
CA THR A 71 -7.22 2.93 2.05
C THR A 71 -8.59 3.42 2.47
N GLU A 72 -8.88 3.33 3.76
CA GLU A 72 -10.03 3.94 4.42
C GLU A 72 -9.53 4.94 5.47
N ALA A 73 -10.03 6.17 5.46
CA ALA A 73 -9.57 7.23 6.34
C ALA A 73 -10.73 8.01 6.97
N ASP A 74 -10.73 8.12 8.29
CA ASP A 74 -11.62 9.01 9.05
C ASP A 74 -10.88 10.33 9.26
N VAL A 75 -11.31 11.36 8.54
CA VAL A 75 -10.69 12.70 8.55
C VAL A 75 -11.79 13.75 8.58
N GLU A 76 -11.97 14.40 9.72
CA GLU A 76 -13.04 15.37 9.90
C GLU A 76 -12.73 16.71 9.19
N GLY A 77 -13.70 17.21 8.43
CA GLY A 77 -13.65 18.54 7.81
C GLY A 77 -12.81 18.67 6.54
N ILE A 78 -12.34 17.56 5.96
CA ILE A 78 -11.72 17.54 4.62
C ILE A 78 -12.78 17.25 3.55
N GLU A 79 -12.68 17.94 2.42
CA GLU A 79 -13.46 17.62 1.22
C GLU A 79 -12.82 16.45 0.47
N ASP A 80 -13.62 15.59 -0.15
CA ASP A 80 -13.11 14.39 -0.84
C ASP A 80 -12.06 14.74 -1.91
N GLU A 81 -12.29 15.80 -2.70
CA GLU A 81 -11.35 16.23 -3.74
C GLU A 81 -9.95 16.55 -3.18
N GLU A 82 -9.87 17.20 -2.02
CA GLU A 82 -8.61 17.52 -1.36
C GLU A 82 -7.96 16.27 -0.76
N PHE A 83 -8.77 15.40 -0.14
CA PHE A 83 -8.31 14.11 0.37
C PHE A 83 -7.69 13.26 -0.75
N GLN A 84 -8.40 13.09 -1.87
CA GLN A 84 -7.92 12.32 -3.01
C GLN A 84 -6.60 12.86 -3.55
N LYS A 85 -6.47 14.20 -3.64
CA LYS A 85 -5.22 14.84 -4.08
C LYS A 85 -4.05 14.51 -3.14
N ILE A 86 -4.24 14.62 -1.83
CA ILE A 86 -3.20 14.30 -0.83
C ILE A 86 -2.87 12.81 -0.85
N ALA A 87 -3.87 11.95 -0.97
CA ALA A 87 -3.72 10.50 -1.03
C ALA A 87 -2.89 10.07 -2.27
N GLU A 88 -3.24 10.58 -3.45
CA GLU A 88 -2.52 10.30 -4.69
C GLU A 88 -1.08 10.82 -4.71
N GLU A 89 -0.84 12.01 -4.14
CA GLU A 89 0.53 12.52 -4.01
C GLU A 89 1.35 11.69 -3.02
N THR A 90 0.73 11.28 -1.92
CA THR A 90 1.37 10.40 -0.92
C THR A 90 1.75 9.06 -1.54
N LYS A 91 0.90 8.48 -2.40
CA LYS A 91 1.18 7.22 -3.11
C LYS A 91 2.47 7.29 -3.90
N LYS A 92 2.76 8.44 -4.52
CA LYS A 92 3.96 8.64 -5.36
C LYS A 92 5.22 8.93 -4.55
N THR A 93 5.06 9.48 -3.35
CA THR A 93 6.17 10.09 -2.60
C THR A 93 6.57 9.34 -1.34
N CYS A 94 5.75 8.39 -0.84
CA CYS A 94 6.16 7.62 0.34
C CYS A 94 7.41 6.77 0.01
N PRO A 95 8.38 6.64 0.94
CA PRO A 95 9.66 5.99 0.65
C PRO A 95 9.55 4.57 0.05
N VAL A 96 8.57 3.78 0.53
CA VAL A 96 8.38 2.42 0.03
C VAL A 96 7.80 2.41 -1.39
N SER A 97 6.91 3.33 -1.74
CA SER A 97 6.47 3.47 -3.14
C SER A 97 7.62 3.83 -4.07
N GLN A 98 8.54 4.70 -3.63
CA GLN A 98 9.68 5.11 -4.46
C GLN A 98 10.64 3.95 -4.74
N VAL A 99 10.93 3.11 -3.74
CA VAL A 99 11.80 1.93 -3.95
C VAL A 99 11.09 0.83 -4.72
N LEU A 100 9.76 0.73 -4.63
CA LEU A 100 8.94 -0.25 -5.36
C LEU A 100 8.45 0.24 -6.73
N ALA A 101 8.99 1.35 -7.24
CA ALA A 101 8.58 1.94 -8.52
C ALA A 101 8.79 1.05 -9.77
N GLY A 102 9.39 -0.14 -9.61
CA GLY A 102 9.41 -1.17 -10.64
C GLY A 102 8.08 -1.89 -10.84
N ALA A 103 7.13 -1.77 -9.91
CA ALA A 103 5.76 -2.26 -10.02
C ALA A 103 4.79 -1.10 -10.30
N GLU A 104 3.67 -1.38 -10.96
CA GLU A 104 2.56 -0.45 -11.04
C GLU A 104 1.86 -0.34 -9.69
N ILE A 105 1.82 0.85 -9.10
CA ILE A 105 1.18 1.08 -7.79
C ILE A 105 -0.16 1.78 -8.01
N SER A 106 -1.25 1.07 -7.73
CA SER A 106 -2.61 1.62 -7.76
C SER A 106 -3.06 2.05 -6.37
N LEU A 107 -4.07 2.93 -6.31
CA LEU A 107 -4.67 3.37 -5.06
C LEU A 107 -6.19 3.48 -5.23
N LYS A 108 -6.89 2.94 -4.24
CA LYS A 108 -8.29 3.26 -3.95
C LYS A 108 -8.35 3.81 -2.54
N ALA A 109 -8.61 5.11 -2.40
CA ALA A 109 -8.74 5.78 -1.11
C ALA A 109 -10.18 6.26 -0.91
N SER A 110 -10.75 6.03 0.26
CA SER A 110 -12.09 6.47 0.64
C SER A 110 -12.08 7.17 1.99
N LEU A 111 -12.87 8.23 2.12
CA LEU A 111 -13.28 8.76 3.43
C LEU A 111 -14.39 7.88 4.02
N VAL A 112 -14.39 7.68 5.34
CA VAL A 112 -15.37 6.86 6.07
C VAL A 112 -16.06 7.63 7.20
#